data_AF-A0A2E5K0F1-F1
#
_entry.id   AF-A0A2E5K0F1-F1
#
_cell.length_a   1.000
_cell.length_b   1.000
_cell.length_c   1.000
_cell.angle_alpha   90.00
_cell.angle_beta   90.00
_cell.angle_gamma   90.00
#
_symmetry.space_group_name_H-M   'P 1'
#
loop_
_entity.id
_entity.type
_entity.pdbx_description
1 polymer ?
#
loop_
_entity_poly.entity_id
_entity_poly.type
_entity_poly.pdbx_seq_one_letter_code
_entity_poly.pdbx_strand_id
1 'polypeptide(L)'
;MAGIPMNTGEGGYPKYHLMEDCDLIFQMGTAKFGVRFDEGHLEESKLKTLAEKDEVKMVEIKLSQGAKSGKGGLSPKEKITQEICELRGVPFCAGACFDPFNFNHEING
;
A
#
# COMPACT_ATOMS: atom_id res chain seq x y z
N MET A 1 -17.91 -14.80 -9.39
CA MET A 1 -16.51 -14.43 -9.67
C MET A 1 -15.92 -15.32 -10.75
N ALA A 2 -14.90 -14.85 -11.47
CA ALA A 2 -14.21 -15.61 -12.54
C ALA A 2 -13.18 -16.64 -12.02
N GLY A 3 -13.04 -16.81 -10.70
CA GLY A 3 -12.05 -17.70 -10.09
C GLY A 3 -10.60 -17.23 -10.24
N ILE A 4 -10.40 -15.92 -10.46
CA ILE A 4 -9.09 -15.31 -10.67
C ILE A 4 -8.80 -14.38 -9.48
N PRO A 5 -7.65 -14.54 -8.79
CA PRO A 5 -7.30 -13.66 -7.67
C PRO A 5 -7.08 -12.22 -8.13
N MET A 6 -7.48 -11.26 -7.29
CA MET A 6 -7.26 -9.85 -7.51
C MET A 6 -6.00 -9.38 -6.76
N ASN A 7 -5.13 -8.65 -7.44
CA ASN A 7 -3.98 -8.00 -6.81
C ASN A 7 -4.37 -6.59 -6.35
N THR A 8 -4.11 -6.27 -5.08
CA THR A 8 -4.51 -5.00 -4.46
C THR A 8 -3.69 -3.79 -4.95
N GLY A 9 -2.53 -4.05 -5.57
CA GLY A 9 -1.49 -3.06 -5.80
C GLY A 9 -0.82 -2.58 -4.50
N GLU A 10 0.19 -1.72 -4.62
CA GLU A 10 0.95 -1.13 -3.51
C GLU A 10 0.22 0.00 -2.76
N GLY A 11 -1.10 0.14 -2.96
CA GLY A 11 -1.85 1.36 -2.62
C GLY A 11 -2.08 1.60 -1.12
N GLY A 12 -1.99 0.55 -0.30
CA GLY A 12 -2.29 0.58 1.13
C GLY A 12 -3.18 -0.59 1.58
N TYR A 13 -3.77 -0.44 2.77
CA TYR A 13 -4.66 -1.43 3.35
C TYR A 13 -5.85 -1.69 2.41
N PRO A 14 -6.15 -2.97 2.05
CA PRO A 14 -7.08 -3.28 0.99
C PRO A 14 -8.55 -3.25 1.44
N LYS A 15 -8.97 -2.19 2.15
CA LYS A 15 -10.32 -2.05 2.75
C LYS A 15 -11.45 -2.40 1.77
N TYR A 16 -11.40 -1.84 0.56
CA TYR A 16 -12.44 -2.03 -0.45
C TYR A 16 -12.39 -3.41 -1.11
N HIS A 17 -11.19 -3.93 -1.39
CA HIS A 17 -11.03 -5.28 -1.92
C HIS A 17 -11.52 -6.35 -0.93
N LEU A 18 -11.34 -6.13 0.37
CA LEU A 18 -11.84 -7.01 1.44
C LEU A 18 -13.37 -6.99 1.58
N MET A 19 -14.06 -6.03 0.97
CA MET A 19 -15.53 -6.01 0.90
C MET A 19 -16.04 -6.81 -0.30
N GLU A 20 -15.14 -7.23 -1.19
CA GLU A 20 -15.45 -8.06 -2.34
C GLU A 20 -15.25 -9.53 -1.98
N ASP A 21 -16.11 -10.41 -2.49
CA ASP A 21 -16.07 -11.86 -2.25
C ASP A 21 -15.01 -12.55 -3.16
N CYS A 22 -13.78 -12.03 -3.21
CA CYS A 22 -12.73 -12.56 -4.08
C CYS A 22 -11.42 -12.87 -3.37
N ASP A 23 -10.66 -13.82 -3.93
CA ASP A 23 -9.32 -14.14 -3.46
C ASP A 23 -8.38 -12.97 -3.75
N LEU A 24 -7.59 -12.56 -2.75
CA LEU A 24 -6.71 -11.41 -2.83
C LEU A 24 -5.23 -11.80 -2.78
N ILE A 25 -4.44 -11.11 -3.60
CA ILE A 25 -2.99 -10.97 -3.50
C ILE A 25 -2.71 -9.58 -2.94
N PHE A 26 -2.32 -9.50 -1.67
CA PHE A 26 -1.91 -8.24 -1.06
C PHE A 26 -0.48 -7.89 -1.52
N GLN A 27 -0.34 -6.84 -2.32
CA GLN A 27 0.97 -6.40 -2.83
C GLN A 27 1.59 -5.32 -1.93
N MET A 28 2.70 -5.67 -1.30
CA MET A 28 3.48 -4.76 -0.46
C MET A 28 4.67 -4.19 -1.23
N GLY A 29 4.65 -2.87 -1.41
CA GLY A 29 5.78 -2.10 -1.97
C GLY A 29 6.82 -1.69 -0.93
N THR A 30 7.83 -0.96 -1.37
CA THR A 30 8.93 -0.48 -0.50
C THR A 30 8.46 0.42 0.65
N ALA A 31 7.40 1.22 0.46
CA ALA A 31 6.82 2.03 1.53
C ALA A 31 5.98 1.25 2.54
N LYS A 32 5.67 -0.03 2.28
CA LYS A 32 4.90 -0.89 3.19
C LYS A 32 3.53 -0.32 3.58
N PHE A 33 2.90 0.42 2.67
CA PHE A 33 1.61 1.05 2.93
C PHE A 33 0.57 0.04 3.43
N GLY A 34 -0.23 0.45 4.42
CA GLY A 34 -1.26 -0.39 5.05
C GLY A 34 -0.76 -1.34 6.14
N VAL A 35 0.54 -1.62 6.19
CA VAL A 35 1.16 -2.52 7.19
C VAL A 35 2.45 -1.93 7.78
N ARG A 36 2.55 -0.60 7.80
CA ARG A 36 3.70 0.14 8.34
C ARG A 36 3.38 0.80 9.68
N PHE A 37 4.45 1.10 10.42
CA PHE A 37 4.47 2.15 11.42
C PHE A 37 4.57 3.54 10.75
N ASP A 38 4.32 4.59 11.54
CA ASP A 38 4.37 5.98 11.07
C ASP A 38 5.77 6.32 10.52
N GLU A 39 6.84 5.76 11.11
CA GLU A 39 8.24 5.95 10.69
C GLU A 39 8.60 5.22 9.37
N GLY A 40 7.71 4.35 8.88
CA GLY A 40 7.90 3.63 7.60
C GLY A 40 8.53 2.26 7.71
N HIS A 41 8.74 1.76 8.92
CA HIS A 41 9.12 0.37 9.16
C HIS A 41 7.92 -0.57 9.05
N LEU A 42 8.17 -1.84 8.76
CA LEU A 42 7.13 -2.88 8.73
C LEU A 42 6.58 -3.07 10.14
N GLU A 43 5.26 -3.04 10.27
CA GLU A 43 4.56 -3.47 11.47
C GLU A 43 4.06 -4.90 11.26
N GLU A 44 4.86 -5.88 11.73
CA GLU A 44 4.61 -7.31 11.50
C GLU A 44 3.24 -7.77 12.03
N SER A 45 2.76 -7.18 13.13
CA SER A 45 1.43 -7.45 13.68
C SER A 45 0.30 -7.10 12.71
N LYS A 46 0.39 -5.95 12.03
CA LYS A 46 -0.59 -5.54 11.00
C LYS A 46 -0.54 -6.47 9.80
N LEU A 47 0.65 -6.82 9.33
CA LEU A 47 0.81 -7.76 8.22
C LEU A 47 0.22 -9.12 8.56
N LYS A 48 0.52 -9.65 9.76
CA LYS A 48 -0.02 -10.91 10.25
C LYS A 48 -1.55 -10.88 10.32
N THR A 49 -2.12 -9.84 10.94
CA THR A 49 -3.58 -9.66 11.05
C THR A 49 -4.25 -9.60 9.68
N LEU A 50 -3.59 -8.97 8.70
CA LEU A 50 -4.09 -8.91 7.33
C LEU A 50 -3.99 -10.27 6.62
N ALA A 51 -2.89 -10.98 6.79
CA ALA A 51 -2.65 -12.29 6.19
C ALA A 51 -3.51 -13.42 6.81
N GLU A 52 -4.03 -13.23 8.02
CA GLU A 52 -4.97 -14.16 8.67
C GLU A 52 -6.41 -14.03 8.15
N LYS A 53 -6.70 -13.05 7.28
CA LYS A 53 -8.01 -12.90 6.67
C LYS A 53 -8.25 -13.99 5.62
N ASP A 54 -9.45 -14.55 5.62
CA ASP A 54 -9.83 -15.61 4.69
C ASP A 54 -9.70 -15.17 3.22
N GLU A 55 -9.94 -13.90 2.89
CA GLU A 55 -9.83 -13.38 1.53
C GLU A 55 -8.37 -13.28 1.05
N VAL A 56 -7.39 -13.14 1.95
CA VAL A 56 -5.98 -12.93 1.59
C VAL A 56 -5.28 -14.26 1.39
N LYS A 57 -5.06 -14.64 0.12
CA LYS A 57 -4.44 -15.92 -0.24
C LYS A 57 -2.93 -15.83 -0.44
N MET A 58 -2.41 -14.63 -0.64
CA MET A 58 -0.99 -14.40 -0.88
C MET A 58 -0.58 -12.98 -0.47
N VAL A 59 0.66 -12.86 0.03
CA VAL A 59 1.35 -11.58 0.17
C VAL A 59 2.46 -11.53 -0.89
N GLU A 60 2.44 -10.52 -1.75
CA GLU A 60 3.44 -10.29 -2.78
C GLU A 60 4.37 -9.14 -2.37
N ILE A 61 5.67 -9.39 -2.33
CA ILE A 61 6.67 -8.35 -2.05
C ILE A 61 7.17 -7.80 -3.39
N LYS A 62 6.85 -6.54 -3.68
CA LYS A 62 7.25 -5.87 -4.90
C LYS A 62 8.61 -5.18 -4.74
N LEU A 63 9.65 -5.81 -5.29
CA LEU A 63 11.02 -5.28 -5.27
C LEU A 63 11.26 -4.24 -6.37
N SER A 64 10.59 -4.35 -7.51
CA SER A 64 10.72 -3.41 -8.62
C SER A 64 9.50 -3.43 -9.55
N GLN A 65 9.34 -2.39 -10.37
CA GLN A 65 8.34 -2.33 -11.42
C GLN A 65 9.02 -2.07 -12.77
N GLY A 66 8.71 -2.88 -13.79
CA GLY A 66 9.32 -2.73 -15.13
C GLY A 66 9.05 -1.38 -15.82
N ALA A 67 7.94 -0.71 -15.50
CA ALA A 67 7.61 0.60 -16.06
C ALA A 67 8.49 1.74 -15.49
N LYS A 68 9.01 1.59 -14.27
CA LYS A 68 9.81 2.60 -13.58
C LYS A 68 10.84 1.89 -12.69
N SER A 69 11.87 1.32 -13.30
CA SER A 69 12.96 0.67 -12.59
C SER A 69 13.64 1.69 -11.66
N GLY A 70 13.49 1.50 -10.34
CA GLY A 70 14.12 2.37 -9.33
C GLY A 70 13.32 3.59 -8.88
N LYS A 71 12.05 3.74 -9.29
CA LYS A 71 11.12 4.74 -8.71
C LYS A 71 9.80 4.09 -8.33
N GLY A 72 9.21 4.59 -7.25
CA GLY A 72 7.94 4.12 -6.77
C GLY A 72 6.78 4.56 -7.63
N GLY A 73 5.60 3.99 -7.36
CA GLY A 73 4.34 4.48 -7.92
C GLY A 73 4.06 5.91 -7.45
N LEU A 74 4.50 6.91 -8.23
CA LEU A 74 4.24 8.32 -7.95
C LEU A 74 2.73 8.59 -7.99
N SER A 75 2.16 9.09 -6.90
CA SER A 75 0.76 9.52 -6.82
C SER A 75 0.65 11.05 -6.97
N PRO A 76 -0.12 11.57 -7.95
CA PRO A 76 -0.40 13.00 -8.07
C PRO A 76 -1.04 13.58 -6.81
N LYS A 77 -0.77 14.87 -6.53
CA LYS A 77 -1.22 15.58 -5.31
C LYS A 77 -2.74 15.60 -5.17
N GLU A 78 -3.44 15.73 -6.30
CA GLU A 78 -4.90 15.83 -6.38
C GLU A 78 -5.59 14.51 -5.96
N LYS A 79 -4.84 13.39 -5.97
CA LYS A 79 -5.33 12.09 -5.56
C LYS A 79 -5.08 11.78 -4.08
N ILE A 80 -4.56 12.73 -3.29
CA ILE A 80 -4.26 12.50 -1.87
C ILE A 80 -5.39 13.07 -1.03
N THR A 81 -6.28 12.16 -0.62
CA THR A 81 -7.36 12.43 0.33
C THR A 81 -6.96 11.96 1.72
N GLN A 82 -7.67 12.43 2.75
CA GLN A 82 -7.51 11.95 4.11
C GLN A 82 -7.66 10.42 4.19
N GLU A 83 -8.67 9.87 3.51
CA GLU A 83 -8.89 8.42 3.46
C GLU A 83 -7.69 7.67 2.86
N ILE A 84 -7.07 8.20 1.80
CA ILE A 84 -5.91 7.56 1.18
C ILE A 84 -4.71 7.57 2.14
N CYS A 85 -4.52 8.64 2.91
CA CYS A 85 -3.50 8.70 3.95
C CYS A 85 -3.75 7.67 5.07
N GLU A 86 -5.00 7.54 5.53
CA GLU A 86 -5.40 6.54 6.53
C GLU A 86 -5.15 5.11 6.05
N LEU A 87 -5.59 4.78 4.82
CA LEU A 87 -5.35 3.45 4.24
C LEU A 87 -3.87 3.16 4.03
N ARG A 88 -3.05 4.18 3.77
CA ARG A 88 -1.60 4.03 3.63
C ARG A 88 -0.86 3.93 4.96
N GLY A 89 -1.47 4.35 6.06
CA GLY A 89 -0.79 4.50 7.35
C GLY A 89 0.24 5.62 7.30
N VAL A 90 -0.15 6.77 6.76
CA VAL A 90 0.71 7.97 6.69
C VAL A 90 -0.04 9.20 7.18
N PRO A 91 0.66 10.21 7.75
CA PRO A 91 0.05 11.48 8.09
C PRO A 91 -0.58 12.16 6.87
N PHE A 92 -1.70 12.85 7.07
CA PHE A 92 -2.27 13.69 6.02
C PHE A 92 -1.37 14.90 5.79
N CYS A 93 -0.90 15.06 4.55
CA CYS A 93 -0.15 16.23 4.12
C CYS A 93 -0.78 16.78 2.84
N ALA A 94 -1.42 17.95 2.95
CA ALA A 94 -2.02 18.62 1.81
C ALA A 94 -0.93 19.01 0.81
N GLY A 95 -0.87 18.34 -0.34
CA GLY A 95 0.02 18.70 -1.44
C GLY A 95 1.39 18.03 -1.45
N ALA A 96 1.64 16.96 -0.70
CA ALA A 96 2.79 16.09 -0.94
C ALA A 96 2.55 15.24 -2.19
N CYS A 97 3.56 15.00 -3.03
CA CYS A 97 3.53 13.85 -3.93
C CYS A 97 4.07 12.66 -3.12
N PHE A 98 3.57 11.44 -3.34
CA PHE A 98 4.11 10.28 -2.63
C PHE A 98 4.93 9.41 -3.56
N ASP A 99 6.26 9.44 -3.39
CA ASP A 99 7.16 8.40 -3.89
C ASP A 99 7.46 7.40 -2.77
N PRO A 100 7.01 6.13 -2.87
CA PRO A 100 7.27 5.14 -1.83
C PRO A 100 8.77 4.83 -1.61
N PHE A 101 9.67 5.26 -2.50
CA PHE A 101 11.12 5.19 -2.29
C PHE A 101 11.69 6.39 -1.51
N ASN A 102 11.07 7.57 -1.60
CA ASN A 102 11.59 8.82 -1.04
C ASN A 102 10.67 9.47 0.02
N PHE A 103 9.63 8.76 0.46
CA PHE A 103 8.59 9.27 1.37
C PHE A 103 9.15 10.07 2.56
N ASN A 104 10.17 9.56 3.26
CA ASN A 104 10.74 10.24 4.44
C ASN A 104 11.48 11.55 4.10
N HIS A 105 11.89 11.74 2.85
CA HIS A 105 12.56 12.95 2.39
C HIS A 105 11.57 14.04 1.97
N GLU A 106 10.39 13.67 1.45
CA GLU A 106 9.38 14.60 0.91
C GLU A 106 8.56 15.33 1.99
N ILE A 107 8.51 14.82 3.24
CA ILE A 107 7.77 15.45 4.36
C ILE A 107 8.63 16.42 5.18
N ASN A 108 9.96 16.32 5.07
CA ASN A 108 10.92 17.11 5.85
C ASN A 108 11.57 18.25 5.02
N GLY A 109 11.00 18.56 3.86
CA GLY A 109 11.44 19.63 2.95
C GLY A 109 10.53 20.85 2.98
#